data_AF-A0A0N0M1Y9-F1
#
_entry.id   AF-A0A0N0M1Y9-F1
#
_cell.length_a   1.000
_cell.length_b   1.000
_cell.length_c   1.000
_cell.angle_alpha   90.00
_cell.angle_beta   90.00
_cell.angle_gamma   90.00
#
_symmetry.space_group_name_H-M   'P 1'
#
loop_
_entity.id
_entity.type
_entity.pdbx_description
1 polymer ?
#
loop_
_entity_poly.entity_id
_entity_poly.type
_entity_poly.pdbx_seq_one_letter_code
_entity_poly.pdbx_strand_id
1 'polypeptide(L)' 'MTRESNKERVRFLDISRSSLAEARTQIYIGIDINYINKNIGVQWINETIELSKMLTALKEKIKADS' A
#
# COMPACT_ATOMS: atom_id res chain seq x y z
N MET A 1 -1.69 23.39 10.11
CA MET A 1 -2.41 22.12 9.83
C MET A 1 -1.38 21.01 9.87
N THR A 2 -0.88 20.76 11.07
CA THR A 2 0.23 19.86 11.36
C THR A 2 -0.37 18.49 11.67
N ARG A 3 0.22 17.43 11.09
CA ARG A 3 -0.14 16.03 11.37
C ARG A 3 0.41 15.67 12.76
N GLU A 4 -0.21 16.19 13.82
CA GLU A 4 0.42 16.28 15.15
C GLU A 4 0.33 15.00 15.97
N SER A 5 -0.67 14.15 15.73
CA SER A 5 -0.88 12.94 16.55
C SER A 5 -0.42 11.65 15.88
N ASN A 6 0.15 10.74 16.68
CA ASN A 6 0.44 9.37 16.23
C ASN A 6 -0.81 8.64 15.73
N LYS A 7 -1.99 8.94 16.31
CA LYS A 7 -3.28 8.40 15.89
C LYS A 7 -3.63 8.77 14.44
N GLU A 8 -3.44 10.03 14.05
CA GLU A 8 -3.68 10.46 12.66
C GLU A 8 -2.68 9.84 11.70
N ARG A 9 -1.40 9.75 12.09
CA ARG A 9 -0.36 9.10 11.27
C ARG A 9 -0.72 7.64 10.99
N VAL A 10 -1.15 6.88 12.02
CA VAL A 10 -1.62 5.50 11.88
C VAL A 10 -2.81 5.42 10.92
N ARG A 11 -3.80 6.31 11.05
CA ARG A 11 -4.96 6.36 10.15
C ARG A 11 -4.56 6.58 8.69
N PHE A 12 -3.63 7.50 8.42
CA PHE A 12 -3.13 7.71 7.05
C PHE A 12 -2.41 6.48 6.49
N LEU A 13 -1.63 5.77 7.32
CA LEU A 13 -0.97 4.53 6.90
C LEU A 13 -1.97 3.41 6.59
N ASP A 14 -3.10 3.33 7.33
CA ASP A 14 -4.18 2.39 7.01
C ASP A 14 -4.86 2.73 5.68
N ILE A 15 -5.10 4.02 5.40
CA ILE A 15 -5.63 4.47 4.10
C ILE A 15 -4.68 4.06 2.97
N SER A 16 -3.37 4.36 3.10
CA SER A 16 -2.38 4.00 2.09
C SER A 16 -2.30 2.48 1.84
N ARG A 17 -2.44 1.66 2.88
CA ARG A 17 -2.49 0.20 2.73
C ARG A 17 -3.72 -0.27 1.97
N SER A 18 -4.89 0.30 2.25
CA SER A 18 -6.12 -0.01 1.51
C SER A 18 -6.01 0.40 0.05
N SER A 19 -5.44 1.57 -0.23
CA SER A 19 -5.19 2.01 -1.62
C SER A 19 -4.22 1.09 -2.36
N LEU A 20 -3.17 0.57 -1.71
CA LEU A 20 -2.29 -0.43 -2.33
C LEU A 20 -3.01 -1.75 -2.63
N ALA A 21 -3.93 -2.18 -1.77
CA ALA A 21 -4.72 -3.38 -2.02
C ALA A 21 -5.63 -3.19 -3.25
N GLU A 22 -6.28 -2.04 -3.37
CA GLU A 22 -7.09 -1.68 -4.52
C GLU A 22 -6.24 -1.58 -5.80
N ALA A 23 -5.11 -0.89 -5.75
CA ALA A 23 -4.19 -0.77 -6.88
C ALA A 23 -3.73 -2.15 -7.38
N ARG A 24 -3.38 -3.06 -6.47
CA ARG A 24 -3.01 -4.43 -6.83
C ARG A 24 -4.15 -5.18 -7.53
N THR A 25 -5.39 -5.04 -7.07
CA THR A 25 -6.56 -5.61 -7.76
C THR A 25 -6.70 -5.04 -9.18
N GLN A 26 -6.55 -3.73 -9.35
CA GLN A 26 -6.61 -3.10 -10.67
C GLN A 26 -5.47 -3.55 -11.59
N ILE A 27 -4.28 -3.80 -11.05
CA ILE A 27 -3.17 -4.37 -11.82
C ILE A 27 -3.50 -5.79 -12.30
N TYR A 28 -4.08 -6.64 -11.45
CA TYR A 28 -4.55 -7.98 -11.87
C TYR A 28 -5.56 -7.88 -13.01
N ILE A 29 -6.60 -7.06 -12.85
CA ILE A 29 -7.62 -6.84 -13.88
C ILE A 29 -6.97 -6.32 -15.18
N GLY A 30 -6.06 -5.35 -15.07
CA GLY A 30 -5.37 -4.78 -16.22
C GLY A 30 -4.50 -5.79 -16.97
N ILE A 31 -3.90 -6.76 -16.26
CA ILE A 31 -3.20 -7.89 -16.89
C ILE A 31 -4.22 -8.79 -17.62
N ASP A 32 -5.31 -9.16 -16.95
CA ASP A 32 -6.31 -10.11 -17.49
C ASP A 32 -6.98 -9.59 -18.77
N ILE A 33 -7.22 -8.28 -18.86
CA ILE A 33 -7.79 -7.64 -20.07
C ILE A 33 -6.73 -7.20 -21.09
N ASN A 34 -5.46 -7.59 -20.90
CA ASN A 34 -4.31 -7.23 -21.73
C ASN A 34 -4.04 -5.72 -21.87
N TYR A 35 -4.51 -4.90 -20.93
CA TYR A 35 -4.20 -3.46 -20.87
C TYR A 35 -2.83 -3.19 -20.23
N ILE A 36 -2.35 -4.14 -19.41
CA ILE A 36 -1.04 -4.10 -18.76
C ILE A 36 -0.24 -5.31 -19.24
N ASN A 37 1.00 -5.08 -19.68
CA ASN A 37 1.92 -6.17 -20.00
C ASN A 37 2.15 -7.04 -18.75
N LYS A 38 1.99 -8.36 -18.88
CA LYS A 38 2.10 -9.30 -17.76
C LYS A 38 3.41 -9.18 -16.97
N ASN A 39 4.55 -9.00 -17.63
CA ASN A 39 5.84 -8.92 -16.93
C ASN A 39 5.92 -7.66 -16.07
N ILE A 40 5.48 -6.52 -16.62
CA ILE A 40 5.41 -5.24 -15.90
C ILE A 40 4.40 -5.33 -14.75
N GLY A 41 3.22 -5.89 -15.01
CA GLY A 41 2.18 -6.05 -14.01
C GLY A 41 2.61 -6.92 -12.82
N VAL A 42 3.34 -8.01 -13.07
CA VAL A 42 3.92 -8.86 -12.00
C VAL A 42 4.94 -8.08 -11.17
N GLN A 43 5.78 -7.24 -11.80
CA GLN A 43 6.70 -6.37 -11.06
C GLN A 43 5.94 -5.40 -10.14
N TRP A 44 4.92 -4.71 -10.66
CA TRP A 44 4.10 -3.81 -9.86
C TRP A 44 3.36 -4.51 -8.73
N ILE A 45 2.82 -5.71 -8.96
CA ILE A 45 2.20 -6.53 -7.92
C ILE A 45 3.20 -6.80 -6.79
N ASN A 46 4.41 -7.22 -7.10
CA ASN A 46 5.45 -7.48 -6.10
C ASN A 46 5.79 -6.21 -5.30
N GLU A 47 5.96 -5.07 -5.98
CA GLU A 47 6.21 -3.79 -5.34
C GLU A 47 5.07 -3.39 -4.39
N THR A 48 3.80 -3.59 -4.78
CA THR A 48 2.66 -3.32 -3.87
C THR A 48 2.68 -4.18 -2.61
N ILE A 49 3.20 -5.41 -2.68
CA ILE A 49 3.35 -6.31 -1.54
C ILE A 49 4.45 -5.80 -0.62
N GLU A 50 5.60 -5.42 -1.17
CA GLU A 50 6.74 -4.86 -0.42
C GLU A 50 6.34 -3.57 0.29
N LEU A 51 5.71 -2.63 -0.43
CA LEU A 51 5.20 -1.39 0.15
C LEU A 51 4.18 -1.65 1.26
N SER A 52 3.28 -2.62 1.09
CA SER A 52 2.31 -2.98 2.14
C SER A 52 2.99 -3.47 3.41
N LYS A 53 4.08 -4.26 3.29
CA LYS A 53 4.90 -4.70 4.42
C LYS A 53 5.60 -3.53 5.11
N MET A 54 6.21 -2.63 4.34
CA MET A 54 6.91 -1.45 4.87
C MET A 54 5.95 -0.52 5.63
N LEU A 55 4.78 -0.21 5.06
CA LEU A 55 3.76 0.61 5.72
C LEU A 55 3.23 -0.07 6.99
N THR A 56 3.10 -1.40 6.98
CA THR A 56 2.70 -2.17 8.16
C THR A 56 3.73 -2.03 9.28
N ALA A 57 5.02 -2.26 8.97
CA ALA A 57 6.09 -2.13 9.95
C ALA A 57 6.17 -0.70 10.53
N LEU A 58 6.06 0.32 9.67
CA LEU A 58 6.06 1.72 10.09
C LEU A 58 4.86 2.04 11.00
N LYS A 59 3.66 1.54 10.66
CA LYS A 59 2.45 1.74 11.46
C LYS A 59 2.60 1.15 12.86
N GLU A 60 3.10 -0.08 12.95
CA GLU A 60 3.29 -0.76 14.24
C GLU A 60 4.39 -0.08 15.07
N LYS A 61 5.46 0.43 14.44
CA LYS A 61 6.47 1.24 15.12
C LYS A 61 5.88 2.52 15.73
N ILE A 62 5.05 3.25 14.98
CA ILE A 62 4.40 4.47 15.48
C ILE A 62 3.45 4.16 16.65
N LYS A 63 2.71 3.05 16.59
CA LYS A 63 1.83 2.63 17.70
C LYS A 63 2.62 2.26 18.96
N ALA A 64 3.77 1.62 18.83
CA ALA A 64 4.63 1.26 19.96
C ALA A 64 5.27 2.48 20.64
N ASP A 65 5.48 3.56 19.88
CA ASP A 65 6.05 4.82 20.38
C ASP A 65 4.96 5.81 20.87
N SER A 66 3.69 5.37 20.98
CA SER A 66 2.53 6.19 21.39
C SER A 66 2.11 5.98 22.84
#